data_AF-A0A976E3M9-F1
#
_entry.id   AF-A0A976E3M9-F1
#
_cell.length_a   1.000
_cell.length_b   1.000
_cell.length_c   1.000
_cell.angle_alpha   90.00
_cell.angle_beta   90.00
_cell.angle_gamma   90.00
#
_symmetry.space_group_name_H-M   'P 1'
#
loop_
_entity.id
_entity.type
_entity.pdbx_description
1 polymer ?
#
loop_
_entity_poly.entity_id
_entity_poly.type
_entity_poly.pdbx_seq_one_letter_code
_entity_poly.pdbx_strand_id
1 'polypeptide(L)'
;MQLAALDWIILAILLLSMALGAWRGLVYEVLSVLGWFAAFIVAQLYAATVGNMLPMSGATDALRYAAGFVITFIASAFAAGLLAWAAKKLIETVGLLPVDRTLGAFFGLIRGAVILLAATTAVLMTPLKEGDWWKQSAGAGFLSATLRAVKPILPGEVGQYIQSKTPSALRET
;
A
#
# COMPACT_ATOMS: atom_id res chain seq x y z
N MET A 1 -18.46 24.06 14.10
CA MET A 1 -17.94 22.79 13.53
C MET A 1 -17.26 22.02 14.64
N GLN A 2 -17.93 21.03 15.24
CA GLN A 2 -17.25 20.10 16.14
C GLN A 2 -16.53 19.06 15.28
N LEU A 3 -15.21 18.91 15.46
CA LEU A 3 -14.46 17.84 14.83
C LEU A 3 -14.89 16.52 15.47
N ALA A 4 -15.37 15.59 14.65
CA ALA A 4 -15.72 14.26 15.13
C ALA A 4 -14.43 13.55 15.59
N ALA A 5 -14.55 12.56 16.48
CA ALA A 5 -13.39 11.77 16.92
C ALA A 5 -12.62 11.15 15.74
N LEU A 6 -13.34 10.79 14.67
CA LEU A 6 -12.76 10.28 13.43
C LEU A 6 -11.86 11.30 12.71
N ASP A 7 -12.20 12.60 12.76
CA ASP A 7 -11.40 13.65 12.12
C ASP A 7 -10.02 13.76 12.78
N TRP A 8 -9.95 13.59 14.10
CA TRP A 8 -8.69 13.53 14.83
C TRP A 8 -7.86 12.30 14.49
N ILE A 9 -8.50 11.14 14.27
CA ILE A 9 -7.82 9.92 13.84
C ILE A 9 -7.25 10.10 12.43
N ILE A 10 -8.03 10.66 11.50
CA ILE A 10 -7.59 10.97 10.14
C ILE A 10 -6.38 11.91 10.17
N LEU A 11 -6.47 13.00 10.95
CA LEU A 11 -5.38 13.95 11.10
C LEU A 11 -4.12 13.29 11.69
N ALA A 12 -4.27 12.47 12.73
CA ALA A 12 -3.17 11.76 13.35
C ALA A 12 -2.47 10.81 12.36
N ILE A 13 -3.23 10.09 11.54
CA ILE A 13 -2.67 9.21 10.50
C ILE A 13 -1.88 10.01 9.46
N LEU A 14 -2.42 11.14 8.99
CA LEU A 14 -1.73 12.01 8.03
C LEU A 14 -0.44 12.59 8.61
N LEU A 15 -0.51 13.15 9.83
CA LEU A 15 0.65 13.72 10.51
C LEU A 15 1.72 12.67 10.80
N LEU A 16 1.32 11.48 11.26
CA LEU A 16 2.25 10.38 11.47
C LEU A 16 2.90 9.95 10.17
N SER A 17 2.12 9.80 9.09
CA SER A 17 2.67 9.40 7.79
C SER A 17 3.63 10.45 7.22
N MET A 18 3.30 11.75 7.37
CA MET A 18 4.20 12.86 7.03
C MET A 18 5.49 12.83 7.86
N ALA A 19 5.38 12.67 9.18
CA ALA A 19 6.53 12.63 10.08
C ALA A 19 7.45 11.43 9.77
N LEU A 20 6.87 10.26 9.51
CA LEU A 20 7.61 9.08 9.09
C LEU A 20 8.29 9.28 7.74
N GLY A 21 7.62 9.91 6.77
CA GLY A 21 8.21 10.26 5.48
C GLY A 21 9.35 11.28 5.62
N ALA A 22 9.18 12.28 6.47
CA ALA A 22 10.21 13.26 6.79
C ALA A 22 11.42 12.64 7.51
N TRP A 23 11.20 11.64 8.37
CA TRP A 23 12.29 10.91 9.03
C TRP A 23 13.05 10.04 8.03
N ARG A 24 12.32 9.25 7.25
CA ARG A 24 12.90 8.25 6.34
C ARG A 24 13.59 8.90 5.14
N GLY A 25 13.00 9.97 4.60
CA GLY A 25 13.44 10.63 3.37
C GLY A 25 12.79 10.05 2.12
N LEU A 26 12.58 10.88 1.09
CA LEU A 26 11.99 10.46 -0.18
C LEU A 26 12.79 9.35 -0.84
N VAL A 27 14.11 9.51 -0.93
CA VAL A 27 14.98 8.58 -1.67
C VAL A 27 14.89 7.18 -1.08
N TYR A 28 14.90 7.07 0.25
CA TYR A 28 14.76 5.78 0.91
C TYR A 28 13.37 5.17 0.70
N GLU A 29 12.30 5.97 0.76
CA GLU A 29 10.95 5.47 0.53
C GLU A 29 10.75 4.99 -0.92
N VAL A 30 11.17 5.77 -1.91
CA VAL A 30 11.05 5.40 -3.34
C VAL A 30 11.89 4.18 -3.67
N LEU A 31 13.16 4.16 -3.25
CA LEU A 31 14.04 3.01 -3.50
C LEU A 31 13.58 1.76 -2.76
N SER A 32 13.03 1.89 -1.55
CA SER A 32 12.45 0.76 -0.83
C SER A 32 11.24 0.17 -1.56
N VAL A 33 10.37 1.02 -2.12
CA VAL A 33 9.19 0.57 -2.87
C VAL A 33 9.62 -0.08 -4.19
N LEU A 34 10.47 0.57 -4.96
CA LEU A 34 11.03 0.02 -6.21
C LEU A 34 11.82 -1.28 -5.95
N GLY A 35 12.55 -1.33 -4.84
CA GLY A 35 13.31 -2.49 -4.40
C GLY A 35 12.42 -3.69 -4.11
N TRP A 36 11.26 -3.50 -3.48
CA TRP A 36 10.27 -4.56 -3.30
C TRP A 36 9.72 -5.09 -4.63
N PHE A 37 9.40 -4.21 -5.58
CA PHE A 37 8.95 -4.63 -6.92
C PHE A 37 10.04 -5.38 -7.69
N ALA A 38 11.28 -4.86 -7.68
CA ALA A 38 12.42 -5.52 -8.30
C ALA A 38 12.70 -6.88 -7.65
N ALA A 39 12.67 -6.97 -6.32
CA ALA A 39 12.83 -8.22 -5.58
C ALA A 39 11.75 -9.24 -5.95
N PHE A 40 10.49 -8.82 -6.10
CA PHE A 40 9.41 -9.68 -6.55
C PHE A 40 9.66 -10.23 -7.97
N ILE A 41 10.06 -9.37 -8.91
CA ILE A 41 10.37 -9.78 -10.28
C ILE A 41 11.55 -10.76 -10.30
N VAL A 42 12.64 -10.46 -9.58
CA VAL A 42 13.80 -11.33 -9.47
C VAL A 42 13.39 -12.66 -8.84
N ALA A 43 12.60 -12.65 -7.77
CA ALA A 43 12.07 -13.87 -7.17
C ALA A 43 11.27 -14.70 -8.16
N GLN A 44 10.38 -14.08 -8.94
CA GLN A 44 9.59 -14.77 -9.96
C GLN A 44 10.46 -15.39 -11.06
N LEU A 45 11.54 -14.72 -11.47
CA LEU A 45 12.43 -15.21 -12.53
C LEU A 45 13.33 -16.36 -12.06
N TYR A 46 13.79 -16.34 -10.81
CA TYR A 46 14.77 -17.30 -10.30
C TYR A 46 14.20 -18.34 -9.32
N ALA A 47 12.90 -18.26 -8.98
CA ALA A 47 12.24 -19.18 -8.05
C ALA A 47 12.44 -20.66 -8.41
N ALA A 48 12.27 -21.00 -9.69
CA ALA A 48 12.45 -22.38 -10.16
C ALA A 48 13.92 -22.83 -10.05
N THR A 49 14.86 -21.98 -10.47
CA THR A 49 16.30 -22.26 -10.41
C THR A 49 16.75 -22.50 -8.98
N VAL A 50 16.41 -21.60 -8.05
CA VAL A 50 16.76 -21.74 -6.64
C VAL A 50 16.01 -22.91 -6.00
N GLY A 51 14.74 -23.10 -6.34
CA GLY A 51 13.91 -24.21 -5.86
C GLY A 51 14.51 -25.58 -6.17
N ASN A 52 15.10 -25.74 -7.36
CA ASN A 52 15.74 -26.99 -7.80
C ASN A 52 17.09 -27.26 -7.14
N MET A 53 17.76 -26.23 -6.60
CA MET A 53 19.02 -26.40 -5.86
C MET A 53 18.79 -26.85 -4.40
N LEU A 54 17.56 -26.74 -3.91
CA LEU A 54 17.25 -27.07 -2.52
C LEU A 54 17.10 -28.59 -2.34
N PRO A 55 17.70 -29.18 -1.30
CA PRO A 55 17.65 -30.62 -1.04
C PRO A 55 16.29 -31.02 -0.43
N MET A 56 15.22 -30.88 -1.22
CA MET A 56 13.84 -31.21 -0.85
C MET A 56 13.37 -32.47 -1.59
N SER A 57 13.99 -33.60 -1.27
CA SER A 57 13.60 -34.92 -1.75
C SER A 57 12.16 -35.23 -1.35
N GLY A 58 11.28 -35.54 -2.30
CA GLY A 58 9.87 -35.86 -2.06
C GLY A 58 8.91 -34.67 -1.96
N ALA A 59 9.38 -33.42 -2.04
CA ALA A 59 8.51 -32.24 -2.13
C ALA A 59 7.86 -32.11 -3.52
N THR A 60 6.65 -31.55 -3.56
CA THR A 60 5.97 -31.21 -4.82
C THR A 60 6.67 -30.05 -5.53
N ASP A 61 6.52 -29.97 -6.85
CA ASP A 61 7.13 -28.88 -7.64
C ASP A 61 6.62 -27.50 -7.21
N ALA A 62 5.35 -27.40 -6.82
CA ALA A 62 4.77 -26.18 -6.28
C ALA A 62 5.45 -25.75 -4.96
N LEU A 63 5.73 -26.68 -4.06
CA LEU A 63 6.41 -26.38 -2.79
C LEU A 63 7.87 -25.97 -3.03
N ARG A 64 8.56 -26.63 -3.97
CA ARG A 64 9.93 -26.27 -4.35
C ARG A 64 10.01 -24.88 -4.96
N TYR A 65 9.10 -24.56 -5.87
CA TYR A 65 8.99 -23.23 -6.45
C TYR A 65 8.70 -22.18 -5.37
N ALA A 66 7.75 -22.44 -4.46
CA ALA A 66 7.40 -21.50 -3.40
C ALA A 66 8.59 -21.23 -2.46
N ALA A 67 9.34 -22.26 -2.07
CA ALA A 67 10.54 -22.11 -1.26
C ALA A 67 11.64 -21.32 -2.00
N GLY A 68 11.90 -21.64 -3.26
CA GLY A 68 12.85 -20.92 -4.10
C GLY A 68 12.46 -19.45 -4.29
N PHE A 69 11.18 -19.17 -4.49
CA PHE A 69 10.63 -17.82 -4.54
C PHE A 69 10.90 -17.06 -3.23
N VAL A 70 10.54 -17.62 -2.09
CA VAL A 70 10.71 -16.96 -0.78
C VAL A 70 12.18 -16.65 -0.50
N ILE A 71 13.08 -17.61 -0.72
CA ILE A 71 14.51 -17.43 -0.49
C ILE A 71 15.07 -16.32 -1.40
N THR A 72 14.76 -16.40 -2.70
CA THR A 72 15.22 -15.40 -3.68
C THR A 72 14.65 -14.02 -3.36
N PHE A 73 13.37 -13.96 -2.98
CA PHE A 73 12.69 -12.73 -2.60
C PHE A 73 13.37 -12.07 -1.40
N ILE A 74 13.63 -12.82 -0.34
CA ILE A 74 14.29 -12.30 0.86
C ILE A 74 15.70 -11.80 0.53
N ALA A 75 16.48 -12.59 -0.21
CA ALA A 75 17.85 -12.22 -0.58
C ALA A 75 17.88 -10.94 -1.44
N SER A 76 17.03 -10.85 -2.46
CA SER A 76 16.94 -9.67 -3.33
C SER A 76 16.36 -8.45 -2.62
N ALA A 77 15.36 -8.61 -1.75
CA ALA A 77 14.82 -7.53 -0.93
C ALA A 77 15.88 -6.97 0.04
N PHE A 78 16.70 -7.85 0.64
CA PHE A 78 17.81 -7.42 1.49
C PHE A 78 18.86 -6.63 0.70
N ALA A 79 19.25 -7.12 -0.49
CA ALA A 79 20.17 -6.41 -1.37
C ALA A 79 19.62 -5.03 -1.78
N ALA A 80 18.34 -4.95 -2.16
CA ALA A 80 17.69 -3.68 -2.50
C ALA A 80 17.63 -2.73 -1.29
N GLY A 81 17.37 -3.24 -0.09
CA GLY A 81 17.40 -2.46 1.14
C GLY A 81 18.79 -1.88 1.44
N LEU A 82 19.85 -2.66 1.20
CA LEU A 82 21.23 -2.20 1.35
C LEU A 82 21.57 -1.09 0.34
N LEU A 83 21.13 -1.23 -0.91
CA LEU A 83 21.28 -0.20 -1.94
C LEU A 83 20.53 1.09 -1.57
N ALA A 84 19.30 0.98 -1.08
CA ALA A 84 18.52 2.12 -0.62
C ALA A 84 19.20 2.84 0.56
N TRP A 85 19.77 2.08 1.51
CA TRP A 85 20.55 2.64 2.60
C TRP A 85 21.81 3.37 2.12
N ALA A 86 22.56 2.77 1.19
CA ALA A 86 23.75 3.37 0.62
C ALA A 86 23.42 4.66 -0.15
N ALA A 87 22.37 4.66 -0.96
CA ALA A 87 21.88 5.84 -1.66
C ALA A 87 21.49 6.97 -0.70
N LYS A 88 20.80 6.63 0.40
CA LYS A 88 20.48 7.61 1.45
C LYS A 88 21.75 8.23 2.05
N LYS A 89 22.77 7.42 2.31
CA LYS A 89 24.07 7.91 2.80
C LYS A 89 24.75 8.89 1.82
N LEU A 90 24.65 8.64 0.52
CA LEU A 90 25.16 9.56 -0.50
C LEU A 90 24.42 10.90 -0.51
N ILE A 91 23.10 10.89 -0.31
CA ILE A 91 22.32 12.13 -0.20
C ILE A 91 22.69 12.92 1.05
N GLU A 92 22.94 12.21 2.16
CA GLU A 92 23.44 12.81 3.41
C GLU A 92 24.81 13.49 3.20
N THR A 93 25.72 12.90 2.44
CA THR A 93 27.06 13.47 2.21
C THR A 93 27.04 14.70 1.29
N VAL A 94 26.13 14.75 0.31
CA VAL A 94 25.98 15.90 -0.60
C VAL A 94 25.23 17.07 0.06
N GLY A 95 24.70 16.88 1.28
CA GLY A 95 24.01 17.93 2.04
C GLY A 95 22.58 18.20 1.57
N LEU A 96 22.02 17.35 0.71
CA LEU A 96 20.65 17.46 0.20
C LEU A 96 19.59 16.89 1.15
N LEU A 97 19.99 16.59 2.39
CA LEU A 97 19.14 16.00 3.42
C LEU A 97 17.86 16.83 3.71
N PRO A 98 17.87 18.17 3.79
CA PRO A 98 16.64 18.93 4.01
C PRO A 98 15.62 18.76 2.88
N VAL A 99 16.09 18.71 1.63
CA VAL A 99 15.24 18.52 0.44
C VAL A 99 14.67 17.10 0.41
N ASP A 100 15.50 16.09 0.69
CA ASP A 100 15.05 14.69 0.77
C ASP A 100 13.97 14.48 1.85
N ARG A 101 14.11 15.15 3.00
CA ARG A 101 13.13 15.09 4.09
C ARG A 101 11.83 15.83 3.78
N THR A 102 11.88 17.00 3.14
CA THR A 102 10.65 17.74 2.79
C THR A 102 9.86 17.01 1.72
N LEU A 103 10.55 16.47 0.70
CA LEU A 103 9.90 15.61 -0.29
C LEU A 103 9.39 14.30 0.33
N GLY A 104 10.11 13.74 1.29
CA GLY A 104 9.65 12.59 2.08
C GLY A 104 8.38 12.89 2.86
N ALA A 105 8.26 14.08 3.45
CA ALA A 105 7.03 14.51 4.12
C ALA A 105 5.84 14.58 3.16
N PHE A 106 6.05 15.11 1.95
CA PHE A 106 5.02 15.17 0.91
C PHE A 106 4.61 13.78 0.42
N PHE A 107 5.58 12.89 0.18
CA PHE A 107 5.29 11.49 -0.16
C PHE A 107 4.55 10.79 0.98
N GLY A 108 4.95 11.03 2.23
CA GLY A 108 4.28 10.55 3.43
C GLY A 108 2.82 11.01 3.50
N LEU A 109 2.52 12.26 3.13
CA LEU A 109 1.16 12.76 3.03
C LEU A 109 0.35 11.99 1.97
N ILE A 110 0.90 11.81 0.77
CA ILE A 110 0.25 11.04 -0.31
C ILE A 110 -0.01 9.59 0.15
N ARG A 111 0.98 8.93 0.77
CA ARG A 111 0.82 7.58 1.30
C ARG A 111 -0.28 7.52 2.36
N GLY A 112 -0.32 8.48 3.27
CA GLY A 112 -1.36 8.58 4.30
C GLY A 112 -2.75 8.73 3.66
N ALA A 113 -2.88 9.58 2.65
CA ALA A 113 -4.12 9.75 1.90
C ALA A 113 -4.55 8.45 1.18
N VAL A 114 -3.62 7.73 0.54
CA VAL A 114 -3.91 6.44 -0.10
C VAL A 114 -4.42 5.41 0.91
N ILE A 115 -3.78 5.30 2.08
CA ILE A 115 -4.22 4.39 3.16
C ILE A 115 -5.62 4.75 3.63
N LEU A 116 -5.91 6.04 3.84
CA LEU A 116 -7.22 6.51 4.26
C LEU A 116 -8.30 6.28 3.20
N LEU A 117 -7.99 6.44 1.92
CA LEU A 117 -8.90 6.12 0.82
C LEU A 117 -9.20 4.61 0.75
N ALA A 118 -8.18 3.77 0.94
CA ALA A 118 -8.37 2.32 1.02
C ALA A 118 -9.25 1.93 2.22
N ALA A 119 -9.00 2.51 3.40
CA ALA A 119 -9.83 2.30 4.59
C ALA A 119 -11.27 2.79 4.37
N THR A 120 -11.44 3.96 3.75
CA THR A 120 -12.76 4.49 3.37
C THR A 120 -13.50 3.54 2.44
N THR A 121 -12.81 2.97 1.45
CA THR A 121 -13.39 1.98 0.54
C THR A 121 -13.88 0.75 1.32
N ALA A 122 -13.06 0.23 2.24
CA ALA A 122 -13.45 -0.89 3.11
C ALA A 122 -14.69 -0.55 3.97
N VAL A 123 -14.73 0.64 4.58
CA VAL A 123 -15.89 1.08 5.38
C VAL A 123 -17.15 1.18 4.52
N LEU A 124 -17.07 1.75 3.31
CA LEU A 124 -18.21 1.90 2.41
C LEU A 124 -18.79 0.56 1.92
N MET A 125 -17.98 -0.51 1.91
CA MET A 125 -18.41 -1.88 1.61
C MET A 125 -19.10 -2.57 2.80
N THR A 126 -19.17 -1.92 3.96
CA THR A 126 -19.78 -2.48 5.19
C THR A 126 -20.92 -1.59 5.72
N PRO A 127 -21.76 -2.08 6.65
CA PRO A 127 -22.79 -1.27 7.30
C PRO A 127 -22.24 -0.12 8.18
N LEU A 128 -20.94 -0.12 8.46
CA LEU A 128 -20.27 0.87 9.33
C LEU A 128 -20.43 2.31 8.83
N LYS A 129 -20.65 2.52 7.52
CA LYS A 129 -20.89 3.84 6.91
C LYS A 129 -22.15 4.56 7.43
N GLU A 130 -23.08 3.83 8.04
CA GLU A 130 -24.34 4.40 8.52
C GLU A 130 -24.26 5.01 9.92
N GLY A 131 -23.17 4.72 10.65
CA GLY A 131 -22.96 5.20 12.01
C GLY A 131 -22.77 6.72 12.10
N ASP A 132 -23.20 7.29 13.22
CA ASP A 132 -23.13 8.73 13.47
C ASP A 132 -21.69 9.26 13.45
N TRP A 133 -20.73 8.46 13.95
CA TRP A 133 -19.30 8.78 13.93
C TRP A 133 -18.73 8.97 12.51
N TRP A 134 -19.33 8.34 11.50
CA TRP A 134 -18.95 8.46 10.09
C TRP A 134 -19.65 9.64 9.42
N LYS A 135 -20.96 9.76 9.61
CA LYS A 135 -21.78 10.83 9.00
C LYS A 135 -21.45 12.22 9.52
N GLN A 136 -21.04 12.33 10.78
CA GLN A 136 -20.67 13.61 11.40
C GLN A 136 -19.23 14.04 11.08
N SER A 137 -18.40 13.16 10.52
CA SER A 137 -16.99 13.46 10.22
C SER A 137 -16.85 14.20 8.91
N ALA A 138 -16.24 15.38 8.98
CA ALA A 138 -15.90 16.16 7.79
C ALA A 138 -14.85 15.44 6.93
N GLY A 139 -13.87 14.79 7.57
CA GLY A 139 -12.82 14.02 6.90
C GLY A 139 -13.37 12.81 6.15
N ALA A 140 -14.29 12.05 6.75
CA ALA A 140 -14.96 10.94 6.07
C ALA A 140 -15.77 11.41 4.85
N GLY A 141 -16.47 12.54 4.98
CA GLY A 141 -17.17 13.19 3.87
C GLY A 141 -16.22 13.57 2.72
N PHE A 142 -15.10 14.22 3.03
CA PHE A 142 -14.08 14.60 2.05
C PHE A 142 -13.44 13.39 1.37
N LEU A 143 -13.05 12.36 2.11
CA LEU A 143 -12.50 11.11 1.57
C LEU A 143 -13.51 10.39 0.67
N SER A 144 -14.78 10.35 1.08
CA SER A 144 -15.86 9.78 0.27
C SER A 144 -16.10 10.55 -1.02
N ALA A 145 -16.04 11.89 -0.98
CA ALA A 145 -16.15 12.74 -2.16
C ALA A 145 -14.96 12.55 -3.12
N THR A 146 -13.75 12.50 -2.56
CA THR A 146 -12.52 12.24 -3.32
C THR A 146 -12.58 10.87 -4.00
N LEU A 147 -13.01 9.83 -3.29
CA LEU A 147 -13.17 8.50 -3.87
C LEU A 147 -14.19 8.47 -5.03
N ARG A 148 -15.30 9.22 -4.90
CA ARG A 148 -16.29 9.37 -5.98
C ARG A 148 -15.71 10.09 -7.20
N ALA A 149 -14.86 11.08 -7.00
CA ALA A 149 -14.18 11.79 -8.08
C ALA A 149 -13.14 10.91 -8.80
N VAL A 150 -12.51 9.97 -8.08
CA VAL A 150 -11.53 9.03 -8.65
C VAL A 150 -12.19 7.80 -9.30
N LYS A 151 -13.40 7.42 -8.88
CA LYS A 151 -14.16 6.27 -9.41
C LYS A 151 -14.25 6.19 -10.96
N PRO A 152 -14.39 7.29 -11.74
CA PRO A 152 -14.46 7.24 -13.20
C PRO A 152 -13.15 6.78 -13.87
N ILE A 153 -12.02 6.87 -13.16
CA ILE A 153 -10.69 6.48 -13.64
C ILE A 153 -10.46 4.97 -13.44
N LEU A 154 -11.27 4.31 -12.60
CA LEU A 154 -11.18 2.86 -12.38
C LEU A 154 -11.86 2.10 -13.55
N PRO A 155 -11.16 1.17 -14.24
CA PRO A 155 -11.75 0.35 -15.29
C PRO A 155 -12.97 -0.44 -14.77
N GLY A 156 -14.02 -0.52 -15.60
CA GLY A 156 -15.37 -0.95 -15.21
C GLY A 156 -15.53 -2.36 -14.64
N GLU A 157 -14.47 -3.18 -14.63
CA GLU A 157 -14.43 -4.57 -14.13
C GLU A 157 -14.79 -4.68 -12.63
N VAL A 158 -14.48 -3.67 -11.80
CA VAL A 158 -14.84 -3.67 -10.37
C VAL A 158 -16.34 -3.47 -10.16
N GLY A 159 -17.05 -2.88 -11.13
CA GLY A 159 -18.50 -2.66 -11.07
C GLY A 159 -19.31 -3.95 -11.19
N GLN A 160 -18.79 -4.96 -11.90
CA GLN A 160 -19.52 -6.22 -12.15
C GLN A 160 -19.53 -7.14 -10.92
N TYR A 161 -18.48 -7.11 -10.10
CA TYR A 161 -18.42 -7.90 -8.86
C TYR A 161 -19.38 -7.41 -7.76
N ILE A 162 -19.86 -6.16 -7.83
CA ILE A 162 -20.85 -5.63 -6.89
C ILE A 162 -22.29 -5.96 -7.33
N GLN A 163 -22.55 -6.09 -8.64
CA GLN A 163 -23.89 -6.42 -9.16
C GLN A 163 -24.25 -7.91 -9.05
N SER A 164 -23.27 -8.82 -9.09
CA SER A 164 -23.52 -10.28 -9.08
C SER A 164 -24.06 -10.84 -7.75
N LYS A 165 -24.15 -10.02 -6.68
CA LYS A 165 -24.76 -10.39 -5.39
C LYS A 165 -26.08 -9.67 -5.10
N THR A 166 -26.81 -9.23 -6.12
CA THR A 166 -28.23 -8.91 -5.96
C THR A 166 -29.05 -10.11 -6.43
N PRO A 167 -29.64 -10.93 -5.53
CA PRO A 167 -30.57 -11.97 -5.95
C PRO A 167 -31.79 -11.30 -6.58
N SER A 168 -31.90 -11.40 -7.90
CA SER A 168 -33.07 -11.02 -8.70
C SER A 168 -34.26 -11.96 -8.51
N ALA A 169 -34.33 -12.68 -7.39
CA ALA A 169 -35.26 -13.79 -7.17
C ALA A 169 -36.54 -13.41 -6.39
N LEU A 170 -36.95 -12.13 -6.36
CA LEU A 170 -38.21 -11.71 -5.71
C LEU A 170 -39.10 -10.84 -6.63
N ARG A 171 -38.94 -10.97 -7.95
CA ARG A 171 -39.90 -10.47 -8.93
C ARG A 171 -40.33 -11.63 -9.82
N GLU A 172 -41.02 -12.61 -9.24
CA GLU A 172 -41.99 -13.48 -9.90
C GLU A 172 -42.41 -14.57 -8.92
N THR A 173 -43.48 -14.28 -8.15
CA THR A 173 -44.64 -15.14 -7.82
C THR A 173 -45.50 -14.41 -6.79
#